data_AF-A0A918NC09-F1
#
_entry.id   AF-A0A918NC09-F1
#
_cell.length_a   1.000
_cell.length_b   1.000
_cell.length_c   1.000
_cell.angle_alpha   90.00
_cell.angle_beta   90.00
_cell.angle_gamma   90.00
#
_symmetry.space_group_name_H-M   'P 1'
#
loop_
_entity.id
_entity.type
_entity.pdbx_description
1 polymer ?
#
loop_
_entity_poly.entity_id
_entity_poly.type
_entity_poly.pdbx_seq_one_letter_code
_entity_poly.pdbx_strand_id
1 'polypeptide(L)'
;MGAVSLAYANTGWPEPECAEGKHWLEFAEVAFCFNRDDIQFLNYLNLSSPSMQINFNPETNAITQMSVGRLDEQQTTGGLHDQLGLSVRDMFVDLTTGVLSKGPDKEIVNTILTVDAATDFRHYQKAGLDAFVILRKSSMWDAIFIVDEKREGSIHLTGQFQPADVEWLLARLRW
;
A
#
# COMPACT_ATOMS: atom_id res chain seq x y z
N MET A 1 -0.47 -30.16 13.84
CA MET A 1 -1.06 -28.98 13.19
C MET A 1 -0.29 -27.78 13.70
N GLY A 2 0.61 -27.23 12.87
CA GLY A 2 1.51 -26.15 13.28
C GLY A 2 0.79 -24.81 13.31
N ALA A 3 0.95 -24.05 14.39
CA ALA A 3 0.52 -22.68 14.46
C ALA A 3 1.36 -21.85 13.47
N VAL A 4 0.73 -21.34 12.42
CA VAL A 4 1.32 -20.32 11.55
C VAL A 4 1.36 -19.04 12.37
N SER A 5 2.56 -18.62 12.77
CA SER A 5 2.79 -17.31 13.38
C SER A 5 2.66 -16.25 12.27
N LEU A 6 1.58 -15.46 12.32
CA LEU A 6 1.49 -14.21 11.56
C LEU A 6 2.41 -13.22 12.28
N ALA A 7 3.62 -13.01 11.74
CA ALA A 7 4.55 -12.02 12.26
C ALA A 7 4.05 -10.63 11.84
N TYR A 8 3.50 -9.88 12.79
CA TYR A 8 3.15 -8.48 12.61
C TYR A 8 4.40 -7.63 12.84
N ALA A 9 5.04 -7.19 11.76
CA ALA A 9 6.24 -6.38 11.85
C ALA A 9 5.86 -4.89 11.76
N ASN A 10 5.93 -4.20 12.91
CA ASN A 10 6.00 -2.74 12.90
C ASN A 10 7.42 -2.36 12.51
N THR A 11 7.58 -1.79 11.33
CA THR A 11 8.87 -1.50 10.71
C THR A 11 9.07 0.01 10.61
N GLY A 12 10.28 0.49 10.91
CA GLY A 12 10.61 1.89 10.63
C GLY A 12 10.50 2.18 9.13
N TRP A 13 10.11 3.39 8.76
CA TRP A 13 10.14 3.82 7.35
C TRP A 13 11.56 3.70 6.78
N PRO A 14 11.73 3.17 5.55
CA PRO A 14 13.07 2.98 4.98
C PRO A 14 13.78 4.30 4.69
N GLU A 15 15.11 4.28 4.70
CA GLU A 15 15.92 5.47 4.41
C GLU A 15 15.62 6.03 3.00
N PRO A 16 15.41 7.34 2.84
CA PRO A 16 15.14 7.94 1.54
C PRO A 16 16.31 7.80 0.56
N GLU A 17 16.05 7.33 -0.65
CA GLU A 17 17.06 7.18 -1.72
C GLU A 17 17.06 8.35 -2.73
N CYS A 18 16.10 9.27 -2.62
CA CYS A 18 15.97 10.40 -3.52
C CYS A 18 16.87 11.56 -3.10
N ALA A 19 17.77 11.99 -3.99
CA ALA A 19 18.51 13.24 -3.81
C ALA A 19 17.69 14.44 -4.35
N GLU A 20 17.97 15.64 -3.85
CA GLU A 20 17.46 16.88 -4.45
C GLU A 20 17.85 16.96 -5.93
N GLY A 21 16.93 17.40 -6.80
CA GLY A 21 17.18 17.56 -8.24
C GLY A 21 17.00 16.31 -9.12
N LYS A 22 16.63 15.14 -8.57
CA LYS A 22 16.22 13.98 -9.39
C LYS A 22 14.93 14.27 -10.20
N HIS A 23 14.70 13.50 -11.25
CA HIS A 23 13.42 13.51 -11.97
C HIS A 23 12.33 12.91 -11.07
N TRP A 24 11.28 13.69 -10.84
CA TRP A 24 10.13 13.30 -10.03
C TRP A 24 8.94 13.04 -10.94
N LEU A 25 8.32 11.87 -10.77
CA LEU A 25 7.00 11.59 -11.27
C LEU A 25 5.99 12.01 -10.20
N GLU A 26 5.28 13.10 -10.44
CA GLU A 26 4.27 13.63 -9.52
C GLU A 26 2.88 13.06 -9.82
N PHE A 27 2.17 12.67 -8.78
CA PHE A 27 0.82 12.14 -8.86
C PHE A 27 0.02 12.53 -7.61
N ALA A 28 -1.09 13.25 -7.79
CA ALA A 28 -1.88 13.80 -6.69
C ALA A 28 -0.99 14.55 -5.68
N GLU A 29 -0.83 14.01 -4.47
CA GLU A 29 -0.01 14.59 -3.40
C GLU A 29 1.32 13.87 -3.17
N VAL A 30 1.63 12.84 -3.97
CA VAL A 30 2.85 12.05 -3.86
C VAL A 30 3.76 12.27 -5.06
N ALA A 31 5.07 12.20 -4.83
CA ALA A 31 6.06 12.17 -5.88
C ALA A 31 6.98 10.97 -5.74
N PHE A 32 7.32 10.34 -6.88
CA PHE A 32 8.24 9.21 -6.95
C PHE A 32 9.51 9.58 -7.70
N CYS A 33 10.68 9.21 -7.19
CA CYS A 33 11.97 9.47 -7.85
C CYS A 33 12.49 8.26 -8.67
N PHE A 34 11.62 7.65 -9.48
CA PHE A 34 12.00 6.52 -10.32
C PHE A 34 13.03 6.92 -11.39
N ASN A 35 13.91 6.00 -11.76
CA ASN A 35 14.75 6.22 -12.92
C ASN A 35 13.88 6.16 -14.18
N ARG A 36 14.06 7.13 -15.08
CA ARG A 36 13.28 7.22 -16.31
C ARG A 36 13.46 5.98 -17.20
N ASP A 37 14.69 5.46 -17.25
CA ASP A 37 15.03 4.30 -18.10
C ASP A 37 14.38 3.00 -17.61
N ASP A 38 13.92 2.97 -16.35
CA ASP A 38 13.19 1.83 -15.80
C ASP A 38 11.72 1.84 -16.21
N ILE A 39 11.18 2.95 -16.74
CA ILE A 39 9.76 3.09 -17.08
C ILE A 39 9.55 2.84 -18.58
N GLN A 40 8.79 1.80 -18.92
CA GLN A 40 8.39 1.53 -20.31
C GLN A 40 7.20 2.37 -20.73
N PHE A 41 6.14 2.37 -19.91
CA PHE A 41 4.90 3.08 -20.21
C PHE A 41 4.26 3.63 -18.94
N LEU A 42 3.64 4.80 -19.09
CA LEU A 42 2.76 5.39 -18.08
C LEU A 42 1.40 5.65 -18.71
N ASN A 43 0.36 5.09 -18.10
CA ASN A 43 -1.02 5.25 -18.54
C ASN A 43 -1.83 5.94 -17.45
N TYR A 44 -2.44 7.08 -17.77
CA TYR A 44 -3.50 7.64 -16.93
C TYR A 44 -4.75 6.77 -17.07
N LEU A 45 -5.34 6.36 -15.94
CA LEU A 45 -6.56 5.55 -15.94
C LEU A 45 -7.75 6.50 -15.87
N ASN A 46 -8.66 6.39 -16.85
CA ASN A 46 -9.86 7.23 -16.94
C ASN A 46 -10.96 6.79 -15.95
N LEU A 47 -10.62 6.80 -14.66
CA LEU A 47 -11.49 6.47 -13.54
C LEU A 47 -11.97 7.76 -12.87
N SER A 48 -12.98 7.64 -12.01
CA SER A 48 -13.52 8.78 -11.25
C SER A 48 -12.50 9.38 -10.28
N SER A 49 -11.61 8.54 -9.74
CA SER A 49 -10.55 8.94 -8.84
C SER A 49 -9.23 9.04 -9.60
N PRO A 50 -8.37 10.04 -9.32
CA PRO A 50 -7.06 10.15 -9.97
C PRO A 50 -6.32 8.83 -9.86
N SER A 51 -5.89 8.29 -11.00
CA SER A 51 -5.32 6.95 -11.10
C SER A 51 -4.33 6.86 -12.26
N MET A 52 -3.22 6.16 -12.06
CA MET A 52 -2.22 5.87 -13.10
C MET A 52 -1.72 4.44 -13.00
N GLN A 53 -1.22 3.91 -14.10
CA GLN A 53 -0.50 2.65 -14.17
C GLN A 53 0.89 2.91 -14.75
N ILE A 54 1.89 2.33 -14.11
CA ILE A 54 3.29 2.36 -14.50
C ILE A 54 3.70 0.93 -14.86
N ASN A 55 4.22 0.74 -16.06
CA ASN A 55 4.86 -0.50 -16.46
C ASN A 55 6.37 -0.26 -16.50
N PHE A 56 7.11 -1.07 -15.75
CA PHE A 56 8.55 -0.97 -15.66
C PHE A 56 9.23 -1.97 -16.60
N ASN A 57 10.48 -1.71 -16.96
CA ASN A 57 11.28 -2.61 -17.75
C ASN A 57 11.69 -3.83 -16.89
N PRO A 58 11.28 -5.06 -17.26
CA PRO A 58 11.56 -6.26 -16.48
C PRO A 58 13.05 -6.64 -16.45
N GLU A 59 13.87 -6.09 -17.35
CA GLU A 59 15.33 -6.31 -17.33
C GLU A 59 16.03 -5.52 -16.22
N THR A 60 15.42 -4.42 -15.76
CA THR A 60 16.01 -3.47 -14.81
C THR A 60 15.25 -3.41 -13.49
N ASN A 61 14.01 -3.89 -13.43
CA ASN A 61 13.16 -3.79 -12.25
C ASN A 61 12.40 -5.10 -11.97
N ALA A 62 12.32 -5.48 -10.69
CA ALA A 62 11.58 -6.66 -10.24
C ALA A 62 10.07 -6.41 -10.28
N ILE A 63 9.63 -5.19 -9.98
CA ILE A 63 8.25 -4.75 -10.16
C ILE A 63 8.05 -4.57 -11.66
N THR A 64 7.16 -5.35 -12.28
CA THR A 64 6.87 -5.20 -13.72
C THR A 64 5.72 -4.24 -13.98
N GLN A 65 4.78 -4.16 -13.05
CA GLN A 65 3.60 -3.32 -13.16
C GLN A 65 3.15 -2.84 -11.78
N MET A 66 2.78 -1.56 -11.71
CA MET A 66 2.18 -0.95 -10.54
C MET A 66 1.07 0.00 -10.96
N SER A 67 -0.04 0.02 -10.23
CA SER A 67 -1.05 1.08 -10.32
C SER A 67 -1.00 1.94 -9.08
N VAL A 68 -1.25 3.24 -9.25
CA VAL A 68 -1.31 4.22 -8.16
C VAL A 68 -2.65 4.93 -8.28
N GLY A 69 -3.40 5.02 -7.20
CA GLY A 69 -4.70 5.68 -7.13
C GLY A 69 -4.81 6.58 -5.91
N ARG A 70 -5.52 7.70 -6.04
CA ARG A 70 -5.92 8.52 -4.89
C ARG A 70 -7.35 8.20 -4.52
N LEU A 71 -7.55 7.52 -3.41
CA LEU A 71 -8.85 7.03 -2.95
C LEU A 71 -9.38 7.91 -1.81
N ASP A 72 -10.70 8.11 -1.76
CA ASP A 72 -11.37 8.62 -0.55
C ASP A 72 -11.48 7.52 0.53
N GLU A 73 -11.92 7.87 1.73
CA GLU A 73 -12.00 6.92 2.87
C GLU A 73 -12.90 5.71 2.59
N GLN A 74 -14.02 5.93 1.89
CA GLN A 74 -14.95 4.87 1.50
C GLN A 74 -14.28 3.89 0.55
N GLN A 75 -13.58 4.41 -0.47
CA GLN A 75 -12.85 3.62 -1.44
C GLN A 75 -11.65 2.90 -0.83
N THR A 76 -10.93 3.54 0.09
CA THR A 76 -9.73 2.98 0.75
C THR A 76 -10.04 1.67 1.48
N THR A 77 -11.18 1.59 2.17
CA THR A 77 -11.53 0.39 2.96
C THR A 77 -12.76 -0.36 2.45
N GLY A 78 -13.35 0.05 1.32
CA GLY A 78 -14.65 -0.45 0.87
C GLY A 78 -15.79 -0.17 1.87
N GLY A 79 -15.70 0.91 2.64
CA GLY A 79 -16.68 1.29 3.69
C GLY A 79 -16.60 0.47 4.98
N LEU A 80 -15.65 -0.44 5.12
CA LEU A 80 -15.50 -1.28 6.32
C LEU A 80 -15.21 -0.47 7.60
N HIS A 81 -14.48 0.64 7.51
CA HIS A 81 -14.17 1.49 8.68
C HIS A 81 -15.45 2.02 9.35
N ASP A 82 -16.42 2.49 8.58
CA ASP A 82 -17.73 2.95 9.09
C ASP A 82 -18.52 1.83 9.75
N GLN A 83 -18.54 0.64 9.13
CA GLN A 83 -19.26 -0.51 9.69
C GLN A 83 -18.70 -0.93 11.05
N LEU A 84 -17.40 -0.75 11.24
CA LEU A 84 -16.69 -1.05 12.49
C LEU A 84 -16.68 0.14 13.47
N GLY A 85 -17.15 1.33 13.06
CA GLY A 85 -17.06 2.54 13.86
C GLY A 85 -15.63 3.00 14.15
N LEU A 86 -14.72 2.73 13.21
CA LEU A 86 -13.29 3.06 13.29
C LEU A 86 -12.92 4.15 12.28
N SER A 87 -11.84 4.88 12.55
CA SER A 87 -11.19 5.64 11.49
C SER A 87 -10.52 4.68 10.49
N VAL A 88 -10.27 5.13 9.25
CA VAL A 88 -9.52 4.35 8.25
C VAL A 88 -8.16 3.87 8.81
N ARG A 89 -7.46 4.78 9.49
CA ARG A 89 -6.16 4.49 10.10
C ARG A 89 -6.28 3.42 11.19
N ASP A 90 -7.22 3.59 12.11
CA ASP A 90 -7.40 2.64 13.22
C ASP A 90 -7.83 1.26 12.70
N MET A 91 -8.66 1.21 11.66
CA MET A 91 -8.99 -0.05 10.99
C MET A 91 -7.74 -0.78 10.50
N PHE A 92 -6.82 -0.09 9.82
CA PHE A 92 -5.58 -0.71 9.36
C PHE A 92 -4.59 -1.01 10.50
N VAL A 93 -4.52 -0.20 11.55
CA VAL A 93 -3.75 -0.52 12.76
C VAL A 93 -4.27 -1.80 13.41
N ASP A 94 -5.58 -1.95 13.53
CA ASP A 94 -6.20 -3.14 14.11
C ASP A 94 -6.03 -4.38 13.21
N LEU A 95 -5.99 -4.19 11.89
CA LEU A 95 -5.66 -5.24 10.93
C LEU A 95 -4.20 -5.70 11.09
N THR A 96 -3.27 -4.75 11.17
CA THR A 96 -1.82 -4.99 11.30
C THR A 96 -1.38 -5.38 12.71
N THR A 97 -2.23 -5.27 13.73
CA THR A 97 -1.98 -5.84 15.08
C THR A 97 -2.72 -7.17 15.29
N GLY A 98 -3.58 -7.55 14.35
CA GLY A 98 -4.33 -8.79 14.36
C GLY A 98 -5.57 -8.80 15.24
N VAL A 99 -6.04 -7.62 15.68
CA VAL A 99 -7.31 -7.46 16.39
C VAL A 99 -8.46 -7.86 15.47
N LEU A 100 -8.52 -7.29 14.26
CA LEU A 100 -9.58 -7.58 13.30
C LEU A 100 -9.45 -8.98 12.66
N SER A 101 -8.22 -9.47 12.44
CA SER A 101 -8.01 -10.77 11.79
C SER A 101 -8.21 -11.99 12.71
N LYS A 102 -8.38 -11.76 14.03
CA LYS A 102 -8.63 -12.81 15.04
C LYS A 102 -9.94 -12.60 15.80
N GLY A 103 -10.58 -11.45 15.64
CA GLY A 103 -11.83 -11.08 16.30
C GLY A 103 -13.09 -11.62 15.60
N PRO A 104 -14.28 -11.22 16.10
CA PRO A 104 -15.56 -11.61 15.51
C PRO A 104 -15.74 -11.11 14.07
N ASP A 105 -15.10 -10.00 13.70
CA ASP A 105 -15.22 -9.38 12.38
C ASP A 105 -14.27 -9.97 11.32
N LYS A 106 -13.54 -11.03 11.67
CA LYS A 106 -12.56 -11.65 10.77
C LYS A 106 -13.14 -12.02 9.41
N GLU A 107 -14.35 -12.57 9.36
CA GLU A 107 -14.94 -13.07 8.11
C GLU A 107 -15.25 -11.94 7.13
N ILE A 108 -15.82 -10.83 7.63
CA ILE A 108 -16.12 -9.67 6.80
C ILE A 108 -14.84 -8.97 6.33
N VAL A 109 -13.84 -8.85 7.21
CA VAL A 109 -12.51 -8.31 6.89
C VAL A 109 -11.83 -9.14 5.81
N ASN A 110 -11.81 -10.46 5.96
CA ASN A 110 -11.22 -11.39 4.99
C ASN A 110 -11.88 -11.27 3.62
N THR A 111 -13.21 -11.15 3.60
CA THR A 111 -14.00 -11.07 2.36
C THR A 111 -13.75 -9.74 1.64
N ILE A 112 -13.87 -8.62 2.35
CA ILE A 112 -13.75 -7.28 1.74
C ILE A 112 -12.31 -6.99 1.31
N LEU A 113 -11.33 -7.28 2.17
CA LEU A 113 -9.91 -7.00 1.86
C LEU A 113 -9.25 -8.11 1.06
N THR A 114 -9.96 -9.20 0.77
CA THR A 114 -9.46 -10.40 0.10
C THR A 114 -8.18 -10.90 0.78
N VAL A 115 -8.24 -11.13 2.09
CA VAL A 115 -7.09 -11.57 2.90
C VAL A 115 -7.34 -12.93 3.52
N ASP A 116 -6.26 -13.65 3.80
CA ASP A 116 -6.27 -15.00 4.34
C ASP A 116 -5.17 -15.22 5.39
N ALA A 117 -5.04 -16.45 5.88
CA ALA A 117 -4.04 -16.81 6.88
C ALA A 117 -2.58 -16.78 6.38
N ALA A 118 -2.35 -16.63 5.07
CA ALA A 118 -1.04 -16.54 4.46
C ALA A 118 -0.67 -15.09 4.08
N THR A 119 -1.58 -14.14 4.31
CA THR A 119 -1.37 -12.72 4.04
C THR A 119 -0.36 -12.14 5.04
N ASP A 120 0.67 -11.47 4.52
CA ASP A 120 1.67 -10.75 5.31
C ASP A 120 1.26 -9.28 5.41
N PHE A 121 1.06 -8.84 6.65
CA PHE A 121 0.65 -7.48 6.99
C PHE A 121 1.84 -6.73 7.55
N ARG A 122 2.12 -5.54 7.01
CA ARG A 122 3.21 -4.69 7.50
C ARG A 122 2.74 -3.27 7.69
N HIS A 123 3.42 -2.57 8.58
CA HIS A 123 3.11 -1.20 8.92
C HIS A 123 4.42 -0.41 9.00
N TYR A 124 4.55 0.61 8.16
CA TYR A 124 5.67 1.53 8.15
C TYR A 124 5.20 2.90 8.59
N GLN A 125 5.94 3.55 9.51
CA GLN A 125 5.57 4.84 10.07
C GLN A 125 6.64 5.90 9.89
N LYS A 126 6.24 7.11 9.47
CA LYS A 126 7.10 8.31 9.40
C LYS A 126 6.29 9.58 9.60
N ALA A 127 6.55 10.30 10.69
CA ALA A 127 6.15 11.70 10.91
C ALA A 127 4.77 12.11 10.33
N GLY A 128 3.69 11.48 10.83
CA GLY A 128 2.30 11.74 10.39
C GLY A 128 1.85 10.97 9.16
N LEU A 129 2.69 10.07 8.62
CA LEU A 129 2.39 9.13 7.55
C LEU A 129 2.48 7.70 8.04
N ASP A 130 1.48 6.92 7.65
CA ASP A 130 1.42 5.47 7.83
C ASP A 130 1.31 4.80 6.46
N ALA A 131 2.16 3.82 6.19
CA ALA A 131 2.00 2.91 5.06
C ALA A 131 1.61 1.52 5.56
N PHE A 132 0.37 1.13 5.27
CA PHE A 132 -0.19 -0.18 5.59
C PHE A 132 -0.10 -1.08 4.37
N VAL A 133 0.60 -2.21 4.53
CA VAL A 133 0.96 -3.10 3.44
C VAL A 133 0.25 -4.43 3.62
N ILE A 134 -0.36 -4.91 2.55
CA ILE A 134 -1.05 -6.19 2.48
C ILE A 134 -0.44 -6.99 1.34
N LEU A 135 0.44 -7.95 1.67
CA LEU A 135 1.05 -8.88 0.72
C LEU A 135 0.28 -10.20 0.73
N ARG A 136 -0.43 -10.50 -0.35
CA ARG A 136 -1.36 -11.62 -0.48
C ARG A 136 -0.70 -12.74 -1.28
N LYS A 137 -0.65 -13.94 -0.71
CA LYS A 137 -0.16 -15.12 -1.45
C LYS A 137 -1.20 -15.75 -2.38
N SER A 138 -2.48 -15.52 -2.13
CA SER A 138 -3.61 -16.11 -2.86
C SER A 138 -4.17 -15.20 -3.96
N SER A 139 -3.69 -13.97 -4.07
CA SER A 139 -4.12 -12.97 -5.06
C SER A 139 -2.93 -12.52 -5.90
N MET A 140 -3.21 -12.04 -7.11
CA MET A 140 -2.21 -11.41 -7.97
C MET A 140 -1.95 -9.94 -7.65
N TRP A 141 -2.66 -9.37 -6.67
CA TRP A 141 -2.60 -7.94 -6.36
C TRP A 141 -2.38 -7.71 -4.87
N ASP A 142 -1.15 -7.33 -4.56
CA ASP A 142 -0.75 -6.74 -3.29
C ASP A 142 -1.20 -5.28 -3.22
N ALA A 143 -1.26 -4.74 -2.01
CA ALA A 143 -1.69 -3.37 -1.77
C ALA A 143 -0.81 -2.66 -0.75
N ILE A 144 -0.52 -1.39 -1.02
CA ILE A 144 0.08 -0.45 -0.08
C ILE A 144 -0.87 0.74 0.03
N PHE A 145 -1.37 1.00 1.24
CA PHE A 145 -2.19 2.18 1.55
C PHE A 145 -1.36 3.17 2.34
N ILE A 146 -1.14 4.35 1.77
CA ILE A 146 -0.41 5.44 2.41
C ILE A 146 -1.43 6.45 2.90
N VAL A 147 -1.46 6.63 4.21
CA VAL A 147 -2.42 7.47 4.93
C VAL A 147 -1.66 8.59 5.62
N ASP A 148 -2.13 9.84 5.42
CA ASP A 148 -1.65 11.03 6.13
C ASP A 148 -2.66 11.37 7.22
N GLU A 149 -2.21 11.49 8.47
CA GLU A 149 -3.06 11.80 9.62
C GLU A 149 -3.82 13.13 9.47
N LYS A 150 -3.39 14.01 8.56
CA LYS A 150 -4.00 15.33 8.33
C LYS A 150 -4.93 15.37 7.12
N ARG A 151 -5.11 14.27 6.39
CA ARG A 151 -5.89 14.23 5.15
C ARG A 151 -6.83 13.04 5.12
N GLU A 152 -7.99 13.23 4.50
CA GLU A 152 -8.97 12.17 4.30
C GLU A 152 -8.56 11.25 3.14
N GLY A 153 -8.73 9.94 3.31
CA GLY A 153 -8.44 8.93 2.30
C GLY A 153 -6.97 8.49 2.23
N SER A 154 -6.55 7.95 1.09
CA SER A 154 -5.20 7.38 0.95
C SER A 154 -4.65 7.43 -0.47
N ILE A 155 -3.33 7.41 -0.60
CA ILE A 155 -2.67 6.94 -1.82
C ILE A 155 -2.59 5.41 -1.77
N HIS A 156 -3.11 4.75 -2.80
CA HIS A 156 -3.15 3.31 -2.91
C HIS A 156 -2.23 2.87 -4.04
N LEU A 157 -1.27 1.99 -3.74
CA LEU A 157 -0.40 1.35 -4.72
C LEU A 157 -0.77 -0.13 -4.82
N THR A 158 -0.97 -0.64 -6.02
CA THR A 158 -1.26 -2.06 -6.28
C THR A 158 -0.32 -2.64 -7.31
N GLY A 159 0.04 -3.91 -7.13
CA GLY A 159 0.98 -4.61 -7.99
C GLY A 159 1.28 -6.00 -7.46
N GLN A 160 2.29 -6.66 -8.00
CA GLN A 160 2.88 -7.85 -7.40
C GLN A 160 4.16 -7.42 -6.71
N PHE A 161 4.17 -7.49 -5.38
CA PHE A 161 5.25 -6.98 -4.56
C PHE A 161 5.84 -8.09 -3.71
N GLN A 162 7.16 -8.13 -3.68
CA GLN A 162 7.92 -8.79 -2.62
C GLN A 162 8.17 -7.79 -1.48
N PRO A 163 8.49 -8.28 -0.28
CA PRO A 163 8.94 -7.46 0.84
C PRO A 163 9.95 -6.36 0.49
N ALA A 164 10.95 -6.69 -0.33
CA ALA A 164 11.99 -5.74 -0.75
C ALA A 164 11.46 -4.65 -1.70
N ASP A 165 10.44 -4.97 -2.51
CA ASP A 165 9.83 -4.02 -3.44
C ASP A 165 9.07 -2.92 -2.68
N VAL A 166 8.41 -3.28 -1.57
CA VAL A 166 7.72 -2.34 -0.68
C VAL A 166 8.71 -1.34 -0.10
N GLU A 167 9.83 -1.81 0.45
CA GLU A 167 10.87 -0.93 1.00
C GLU A 167 11.48 -0.05 -0.09
N TRP A 168 11.74 -0.62 -1.27
CA TRP A 168 12.24 0.11 -2.44
C TRP A 168 11.30 1.24 -2.89
N LEU A 169 9.99 1.00 -2.89
CA LEU A 169 8.95 1.98 -3.21
C LEU A 169 8.88 3.10 -2.16
N LEU A 170 8.80 2.74 -0.88
CA LEU A 170 8.69 3.70 0.22
C LEU A 170 9.95 4.57 0.37
N ALA A 171 11.13 4.03 0.06
CA ALA A 171 12.40 4.78 0.04
C ALA A 171 12.46 5.82 -1.09
N ARG A 172 11.63 5.64 -2.15
CA ARG A 172 11.58 6.52 -3.33
C ARG A 172 10.41 7.51 -3.32
N LEU A 173 9.68 7.54 -2.21
CA LEU A 173 8.51 8.36 -2.04
C LEU A 173 8.84 9.69 -1.36
N ARG A 174 8.29 10.77 -1.91
CA ARG A 174 8.18 12.07 -1.27
C ARG A 174 6.70 12.43 -1.13
N TRP A 175 6.34 12.87 0.07
CA TRP A 175 5.02 13.34 0.46
C TRP A 175 5.07 14.83 0.77
#